data_AF-A0AAU2VTA8-F1
#
_entry.id   AF-A0AAU2VTA8-F1
#
_cell.length_a   1.000
_cell.length_b   1.000
_cell.length_c   1.000
_cell.angle_alpha   90.00
_cell.angle_beta   90.00
_cell.angle_gamma   90.00
#
_symmetry.space_group_name_H-M   'P 1'
#
loop_
_entity.id
_entity.type
_entity.pdbx_description
1 polymer ?
#
loop_
_entity_poly.entity_id
_entity_poly.type
_entity_poly.pdbx_seq_one_letter_code
_entity_poly.pdbx_strand_id
1 'polypeptide(L)'
;MSTMQYCELHDMHNCADCGAPALRRAAPTSDWEGWPAAAIIVHASGKAHLPGCTHIVPADIQPPRYGWVLAPSPGAWRRLAPSSPLRATQGNLDRAAVSRCESCDATQ
;
A
#
# COMPACT_ATOMS: atom_id res chain seq x y z
N MET A 1 -45.86 19.28 -6.96
CA MET A 1 -45.14 20.53 -7.24
C MET A 1 -43.66 20.20 -7.08
N SER A 2 -43.01 19.82 -8.18
CA SER A 2 -42.10 20.71 -8.95
C SER A 2 -40.74 20.84 -8.22
N THR A 3 -39.57 20.65 -8.79
CA THR A 3 -39.12 20.51 -10.19
C THR A 3 -37.64 20.09 -10.15
N MET A 4 -37.14 19.48 -11.22
CA MET A 4 -35.71 19.28 -11.48
C MET A 4 -34.88 20.56 -11.37
N GLN A 5 -33.60 20.41 -11.00
CA GLN A 5 -32.46 21.24 -11.40
C GLN A 5 -31.26 20.26 -11.42
N TYR A 6 -30.80 19.67 -12.52
CA TYR A 6 -30.24 20.27 -13.75
C TYR A 6 -29.45 21.55 -13.45
N CYS A 7 -28.16 21.39 -13.17
CA CYS A 7 -27.17 22.45 -13.36
C CYS A 7 -26.26 22.03 -14.51
N GLU A 8 -26.69 22.42 -15.71
CA GLU A 8 -25.83 22.61 -16.88
C GLU A 8 -24.88 23.78 -16.65
N LEU A 9 -23.66 23.63 -17.21
CA LEU A 9 -22.69 24.65 -17.55
C LEU A 9 -22.50 25.80 -16.55
N HIS A 10 -21.36 25.81 -15.88
CA HIS A 10 -20.55 27.03 -15.82
C HIS A 10 -19.13 26.72 -16.27
N ASP A 11 -18.79 27.42 -17.35
CA ASP A 11 -17.47 27.65 -17.91
C ASP A 11 -16.51 28.17 -16.82
N MET A 12 -15.26 27.72 -16.92
CA MET A 12 -14.03 28.12 -16.23
C MET A 12 -14.12 29.27 -15.19
N HIS A 13 -13.75 28.98 -13.93
CA HIS A 13 -12.69 29.64 -13.13
C HIS A 13 -12.97 29.55 -11.62
N ASN A 14 -12.14 28.75 -10.94
CA ASN A 14 -11.78 28.89 -9.52
C ASN A 14 -12.93 28.90 -8.47
N CYS A 15 -13.28 27.73 -7.96
CA CYS A 15 -13.74 27.59 -6.58
C CYS A 15 -12.84 26.56 -5.88
N ALA A 16 -11.62 26.98 -5.55
CA ALA A 16 -10.96 26.48 -4.36
C ALA A 16 -11.85 26.82 -3.14
N ASP A 17 -12.00 25.88 -2.22
CA ASP A 17 -12.82 25.95 -1.00
C ASP A 17 -14.35 25.93 -1.18
N CYS A 18 -14.91 24.72 -1.32
CA CYS A 18 -16.17 24.35 -0.66
C CYS A 18 -16.30 22.83 -0.56
N GLY A 19 -16.13 22.29 0.65
CA GLY A 19 -16.41 20.90 1.00
C GLY A 19 -15.14 20.07 1.15
N ALA A 20 -14.81 19.71 2.40
CA ALA A 20 -13.71 18.82 2.77
C ALA A 20 -13.56 17.66 1.79
N PRO A 21 -12.33 17.14 1.56
CA PRO A 21 -12.19 15.89 0.83
C PRO A 21 -13.01 14.86 1.61
N ALA A 22 -14.16 14.49 1.05
CA ALA A 22 -14.87 13.29 1.42
C ALA A 22 -13.79 12.24 1.51
N LEU A 23 -13.60 11.68 2.71
CA LEU A 23 -12.79 10.50 2.96
C LEU A 23 -12.99 9.62 1.75
N ARG A 24 -11.97 9.57 0.90
CA ARG A 24 -12.03 8.86 -0.38
C ARG A 24 -12.50 7.49 0.02
N ARG A 25 -13.73 7.16 -0.36
CA ARG A 25 -14.36 5.88 -0.08
C ARG A 25 -13.34 4.86 -0.59
N ALA A 26 -12.63 4.23 0.35
CA ALA A 26 -11.55 3.32 0.02
C ALA A 26 -12.16 2.29 -0.93
N ALA A 27 -11.63 2.20 -2.15
CA ALA A 27 -12.00 1.12 -3.05
C ALA A 27 -11.83 -0.20 -2.30
N PRO A 28 -12.71 -1.21 -2.52
CA PRO A 28 -12.80 -2.36 -1.64
C PRO A 28 -11.42 -3.00 -1.51
N THR A 29 -10.90 -3.00 -0.29
CA THR A 29 -9.65 -3.64 0.13
C THR A 29 -9.79 -5.16 0.17
N SER A 30 -10.73 -5.75 -0.60
CA SER A 30 -11.10 -7.16 -0.49
C SER A 30 -9.91 -8.09 -0.62
N ASP A 31 -8.95 -7.73 -1.46
CA ASP A 31 -7.83 -8.61 -1.80
C ASP A 31 -6.70 -8.53 -0.76
N TRP A 32 -6.70 -7.48 0.05
CA TRP A 32 -5.79 -7.31 1.19
C TRP A 32 -6.43 -7.71 2.51
N GLU A 33 -7.72 -8.08 2.49
CA GLU A 33 -8.46 -8.56 3.66
C GLU A 33 -7.74 -9.79 4.24
N GLY A 34 -7.36 -9.71 5.52
CA GLY A 34 -6.58 -10.74 6.21
C GLY A 34 -5.07 -10.51 6.26
N TRP A 35 -4.54 -9.53 5.53
CA TRP A 35 -3.16 -9.07 5.75
C TRP A 35 -3.11 -8.07 6.91
N PRO A 36 -2.28 -8.30 7.95
CA PRO A 36 -2.05 -7.29 8.98
C PRO A 36 -1.47 -6.03 8.35
N ALA A 37 -2.02 -4.85 8.66
CA ALA A 37 -1.53 -3.58 8.11
C ALA A 37 -0.04 -3.33 8.38
N ALA A 38 0.49 -3.88 9.47
CA ALA A 38 1.90 -3.78 9.85
C ALA A 38 2.81 -4.80 9.15
N ALA A 39 2.26 -5.75 8.38
CA ALA A 39 3.06 -6.75 7.69
C ALA A 39 4.02 -6.10 6.69
N ILE A 40 5.17 -6.72 6.50
CA ILE A 40 6.13 -6.33 5.46
C ILE A 40 6.29 -7.51 4.49
N ILE A 41 5.96 -7.27 3.23
CA ILE A 41 6.06 -8.26 2.15
C ILE A 41 7.42 -8.09 1.47
N VAL A 42 8.13 -9.18 1.27
CA VAL A 42 9.50 -9.23 0.73
C VAL A 42 9.47 -9.86 -0.66
N HIS A 43 9.73 -9.06 -1.68
CA HIS A 43 9.77 -9.51 -3.07
C HIS A 43 11.14 -10.07 -3.47
N ALA A 44 11.18 -10.95 -4.46
CA ALA A 44 12.41 -11.53 -5.02
C ALA A 44 13.44 -10.49 -5.51
N SER A 45 13.02 -9.27 -5.86
CA SER A 45 13.93 -8.18 -6.23
C SER A 45 14.70 -7.56 -5.06
N GLY A 46 14.42 -7.98 -3.82
CA GLY A 46 15.00 -7.36 -2.62
C GLY A 46 14.30 -6.06 -2.19
N LYS A 47 13.11 -5.77 -2.74
CA LYS A 47 12.25 -4.66 -2.30
C LYS A 47 11.20 -5.13 -1.30
N ALA A 48 10.97 -4.30 -0.28
CA ALA A 48 9.89 -4.47 0.68
C ALA A 48 8.64 -3.67 0.25
N HIS A 49 7.47 -4.25 0.47
CA HIS A 49 6.17 -3.65 0.21
C HIS A 49 5.28 -3.72 1.46
N LEU A 50 4.32 -2.81 1.55
CA LEU A 50 3.27 -2.82 2.57
C LEU A 50 1.95 -3.30 1.95
N PRO A 51 1.03 -3.87 2.74
CA PRO A 51 -0.33 -4.15 2.28
C PRO A 51 -0.99 -2.89 1.69
N GLY A 52 -1.69 -3.06 0.58
CA GLY A 52 -2.26 -1.96 -0.21
C GLY A 52 -1.34 -1.44 -1.32
N CYS A 53 -0.12 -1.98 -1.48
CA CYS A 53 0.78 -1.58 -2.55
C CYS A 53 0.22 -1.94 -3.93
N THR A 54 0.11 -0.96 -4.82
CA THR A 54 -0.38 -1.13 -6.20
C THR A 54 0.62 -1.79 -7.15
N HIS A 55 1.88 -1.96 -6.74
CA HIS A 55 2.92 -2.61 -7.54
C HIS A 55 2.93 -4.13 -7.44
N ILE A 56 2.18 -4.70 -6.51
CA ILE A 56 2.08 -6.14 -6.30
C ILE A 56 0.62 -6.55 -6.21
N VAL A 57 0.31 -7.77 -6.64
CA VAL A 57 -1.03 -8.33 -6.59
C VAL A 57 -1.10 -9.27 -5.37
N PRO A 58 -2.07 -9.10 -4.45
CA PRO A 58 -2.15 -9.92 -3.24
C PRO A 58 -2.18 -11.42 -3.49
N ALA A 59 -2.93 -11.85 -4.52
CA ALA A 59 -3.04 -13.25 -4.90
C ALA A 59 -1.70 -13.88 -5.37
N ASP A 60 -0.74 -13.05 -5.78
CA ASP A 60 0.58 -13.50 -6.22
C ASP A 60 1.60 -13.59 -5.06
N ILE A 61 1.23 -13.15 -3.85
CA ILE A 61 2.11 -13.16 -2.67
C ILE A 61 2.21 -14.59 -2.14
N GLN A 62 3.05 -15.39 -2.80
CA GLN A 62 3.34 -16.77 -2.45
C GLN A 62 4.80 -17.14 -2.74
N PRO A 63 5.33 -18.21 -2.10
CA PRO A 63 6.60 -18.80 -2.49
C PRO A 63 6.57 -19.29 -3.96
N PRO A 64 7.72 -19.35 -4.65
CA PRO A 64 9.04 -18.92 -4.20
C PRO A 64 9.27 -17.41 -4.39
N ARG A 65 8.34 -16.68 -4.99
CA ARG A 65 8.57 -15.28 -5.38
C ARG A 65 8.57 -14.34 -4.18
N TYR A 66 7.73 -14.61 -3.18
CA TYR A 66 7.59 -13.76 -2.00
C TYR A 66 7.88 -14.49 -0.69
N GLY A 67 8.40 -13.74 0.25
CA GLY A 67 8.32 -14.03 1.68
C GLY A 67 7.70 -12.84 2.40
N TRP A 68 7.43 -12.94 3.69
CA TRP A 68 6.86 -11.84 4.47
C TRP A 68 7.17 -11.95 5.96
N VAL A 69 6.93 -10.86 6.68
CA VAL A 69 6.97 -10.77 8.14
C VAL A 69 5.66 -10.14 8.61
N LEU A 70 4.79 -10.91 9.28
CA LEU A 70 3.47 -10.42 9.71
C LEU A 70 3.54 -9.49 10.94
N ALA A 71 4.53 -9.69 11.80
CA ALA A 71 4.72 -8.91 13.03
C ALA A 71 6.18 -8.41 13.12
N PRO A 72 6.58 -7.44 12.28
CA PRO A 72 7.94 -6.93 12.29
C PRO A 72 8.22 -6.11 13.56
N SER A 73 9.48 -6.10 14.02
CA SER A 73 9.88 -5.24 15.14
C SER A 73 9.60 -3.77 14.84
N PRO A 74 9.27 -2.94 15.85
CA PRO A 74 9.04 -1.52 15.66
C PRO A 74 10.18 -0.85 14.87
N GLY A 75 9.82 -0.06 13.86
CA GLY A 75 10.77 0.62 12.98
C GLY A 75 11.52 -0.26 11.98
N ALA A 76 11.22 -1.55 11.85
CA ALA A 76 11.87 -2.44 10.87
C ALA A 76 11.78 -1.88 9.44
N TRP A 77 10.63 -1.32 9.05
CA TRP A 77 10.46 -0.65 7.76
C TRP A 77 11.51 0.45 7.55
N ARG A 78 11.64 1.39 8.49
CA ARG A 78 12.56 2.54 8.39
C ARG A 78 14.03 2.13 8.38
N ARG A 79 14.38 0.98 8.95
CA ARG A 79 15.76 0.48 9.04
C ARG A 79 16.21 -0.31 7.81
N LEU A 80 15.33 -0.57 6.85
CA LEU A 80 15.67 -1.31 5.62
C LEU A 80 16.81 -0.62 4.88
N ALA A 81 17.95 -1.29 4.84
CA ALA A 81 19.15 -0.89 4.12
C ALA A 81 19.96 -2.14 3.73
N PRO A 82 20.89 -2.07 2.77
CA PRO A 82 21.79 -3.17 2.46
C PRO A 82 22.56 -3.72 3.67
N SER A 83 22.94 -2.86 4.62
CA SER A 83 23.62 -3.23 5.86
C SER A 83 22.69 -3.82 6.94
N SER A 84 21.38 -3.69 6.79
CA SER A 84 20.36 -4.16 7.73
C SER A 84 19.15 -4.72 6.97
N PRO A 85 19.31 -5.85 6.26
CA PRO A 85 18.21 -6.46 5.51
C PRO A 85 17.12 -6.98 6.45
N LEU A 86 15.87 -6.90 6.00
CA LEU A 86 14.75 -7.62 6.62
C LEU A 86 14.60 -8.97 5.96
N ARG A 87 14.79 -10.05 6.72
CA ARG A 87 14.55 -11.42 6.25
C ARG A 87 13.11 -11.82 6.48
N ALA A 88 12.54 -12.53 5.52
CA ALA A 88 11.22 -13.12 5.65
C ALA A 88 11.21 -14.18 6.77
N THR A 89 10.10 -14.23 7.52
CA THR A 89 9.87 -15.26 8.55
C THR A 89 8.79 -16.25 8.14
N GLN A 90 8.07 -15.95 7.05
CA GLN A 90 7.03 -16.79 6.46
C GLN A 90 7.09 -16.67 4.93
N GLY A 91 6.40 -17.60 4.25
CA GLY A 91 6.49 -17.73 2.79
C GLY A 91 7.85 -18.30 2.39
N ASN A 92 8.54 -17.67 1.44
CA ASN A 92 9.91 -18.04 1.11
C ASN A 92 10.90 -17.39 2.10
N LEU A 93 11.49 -18.21 2.96
CA LEU A 93 12.44 -17.80 4.01
C LEU A 93 13.80 -17.33 3.45
N ASP A 94 14.12 -17.64 2.20
CA ASP A 94 15.35 -17.16 1.54
C ASP A 94 15.24 -15.71 1.07
N ARG A 95 14.06 -15.10 1.21
CA ARG A 95 13.82 -13.72 0.77
C ARG A 95 14.30 -12.73 1.82
N ALA A 96 15.06 -11.74 1.35
CA ALA A 96 15.50 -10.60 2.14
C ALA A 96 15.26 -9.31 1.37
N ALA A 97 14.68 -8.30 2.03
CA ALA A 97 14.57 -6.96 1.48
C ALA A 97 15.68 -6.07 2.05
N VAL A 98 16.29 -5.27 1.17
CA VAL A 98 17.34 -4.29 1.51
C VAL A 98 16.91 -2.86 1.23
N SER A 99 15.76 -2.69 0.57
CA SER A 99 15.21 -1.39 0.20
C SER A 99 13.69 -1.42 0.25
N ARG A 100 13.10 -0.23 0.29
CA ARG A 100 11.65 -0.04 0.34
C ARG A 100 11.11 0.20 -1.07
N CYS A 101 9.87 -0.19 -1.29
CA CYS A 101 9.08 0.33 -2.40
C CYS A 101 8.86 1.83 -2.18
N GLU A 102 9.20 2.64 -3.17
CA GLU A 102 9.18 4.11 -3.06
C GLU A 102 7.77 4.64 -2.82
N SER A 103 6.75 4.12 -3.51
CA SER A 103 5.36 4.54 -3.28
C SER A 103 4.83 4.12 -1.92
N CYS A 104 5.25 2.95 -1.40
CA CYS A 104 4.90 2.57 -0.03
C CYS A 104 5.59 3.48 1.00
N ASP A 105 6.82 3.90 0.74
CA ASP A 105 7.56 4.77 1.66
C ASP A 105 6.99 6.19 1.68
N ALA A 106 6.51 6.69 0.53
CA ALA A 106 5.88 8.01 0.41
C ALA A 106 4.53 8.13 1.13
N THR A 107 3.88 7.01 1.47
CA THR A 107 2.56 6.97 2.13
C THR A 107 2.64 6.75 3.65
N GLN A 108 3.85 6.75 4.22
CA GLN A 108 4.11 6.51 5.64
C GLN A 108 4.18 7.80 6.45
#